data_AF-A0A3D5VC57-F1
#
_entry.id   AF-A0A3D5VC57-F1
#
_cell.length_a   1.000
_cell.length_b   1.000
_cell.length_c   1.000
_cell.angle_alpha   90.00
_cell.angle_beta   90.00
_cell.angle_gamma   90.00
#
_symmetry.space_group_name_H-M   'P 1'
#
loop_
_entity.id
_entity.type
_entity.pdbx_description
1 polymer ?
#
loop_
_entity_poly.entity_id
_entity_poly.type
_entity_poly.pdbx_seq_one_letter_code
_entity_poly.pdbx_strand_id
1 'polypeptide(L)'
;MKIIKLLFIICLLLFCFSLAGLSLQEIYEQAEPYGIYDKFLNLQTGQTYEGGLLIGKIFDPISQELQGSEGLDVKIKGNGAILDLQGQQISISYVHNRLDIEDCIILNGNIRYRGDHGLLPDQSPYGSVKYVTFYKPHDYAVRMQGAGKNITVTRNIIVDTQNTGPDYLAYTGIANDFLPTGNCLAISVFNNWYGLPILSENWTYFSSEEVNADSLRHYVALCEYGCTEPEVVSWAAQQNVIGQDPQLMDPENGDYRVQVGSSAEDYGCQTFGGNLFSQTSSKEPSVSHNRKISKIEVGGHITENTLWSADTVEVIADIFIENGVELQIAAGCNIIFQDYYKLYVAGSIKAFGTAAEPIVFNSANPEFFTLDNTTLGSWNGLHFWQTSSLNKKSVLEYCHFRNCKALL
;
A
#
# COMPACT_ATOMS: atom_id res chain seq x y z
N MET A 1 -2.85 53.60 15.83
CA MET A 1 -1.75 52.77 16.36
C MET A 1 -2.22 51.51 17.12
N LYS A 2 -3.36 50.89 16.73
CA LYS A 2 -3.81 49.57 17.23
C LYS A 2 -4.11 48.55 16.13
N ILE A 3 -4.13 48.98 14.86
CA ILE A 3 -4.40 48.11 13.70
C ILE A 3 -3.12 47.44 13.17
N ILE A 4 -1.94 48.03 13.41
CA ILE A 4 -0.65 47.49 12.96
C ILE A 4 -0.16 46.32 13.83
N LYS A 5 -0.60 46.21 15.09
CA LYS A 5 -0.30 45.04 15.94
C LYS A 5 -1.17 43.82 15.65
N LEU A 6 -2.32 43.99 14.96
CA LEU A 6 -3.18 42.87 14.57
C LEU A 6 -2.69 42.23 13.27
N LEU A 7 -2.05 43.00 12.37
CA LEU A 7 -1.41 42.45 11.17
C LEU A 7 -0.12 41.67 11.47
N PHE A 8 0.55 41.96 12.59
CA PHE A 8 1.76 41.24 12.99
C PHE A 8 1.49 39.90 13.71
N ILE A 9 0.23 39.63 14.10
CA ILE A 9 -0.20 38.38 14.73
C ILE A 9 -0.78 37.40 13.69
N ILE A 10 -1.15 37.87 12.49
CA ILE A 10 -1.64 37.03 11.39
C ILE A 10 -0.48 36.47 10.53
N CYS A 11 0.75 36.95 10.71
CA CYS A 11 1.95 36.43 10.02
C CYS A 11 2.74 35.37 10.82
N LEU A 12 2.21 34.88 11.95
CA LEU A 12 2.87 33.86 12.78
C LEU A 12 1.98 32.61 13.01
N LEU A 13 1.21 32.24 11.99
CA LEU A 13 0.55 30.93 11.86
C LEU A 13 1.17 30.16 10.68
N LEU A 14 2.51 30.17 10.62
CA LEU A 14 3.28 29.32 9.73
C LEU A 14 3.59 28.02 10.47
N PHE A 15 3.05 26.93 9.92
CA PHE A 15 3.54 25.55 10.01
C PHE A 15 3.67 24.98 11.43
N CYS A 16 2.55 24.53 11.99
CA CYS A 16 2.55 23.26 12.70
C CYS A 16 1.83 22.26 11.79
N PHE A 17 2.60 21.60 10.92
CA PHE A 17 2.08 20.47 10.15
C PHE A 17 1.77 19.34 11.13
N SER A 18 0.58 18.78 10.97
CA SER A 18 0.13 17.54 11.60
C SER A 18 1.16 16.42 11.37
N LEU A 19 1.40 15.61 12.40
CA LEU A 19 2.24 14.40 12.39
C LEU A 19 1.57 13.19 11.70
N ALA A 20 0.51 13.41 10.92
CA ALA A 20 -0.08 12.37 10.07
C ALA A 20 0.60 12.39 8.69
N GLY A 21 1.03 11.24 8.17
CA GLY A 21 1.54 11.15 6.81
C GLY A 21 0.48 11.61 5.79
N LEU A 22 0.93 12.29 4.73
CA LEU A 22 0.03 12.78 3.69
C LEU A 22 -0.41 11.61 2.80
N SER A 23 -1.69 11.48 2.45
CA SER A 23 -2.13 10.38 1.59
C SER A 23 -1.50 10.48 0.19
N LEU A 24 -0.85 9.42 -0.27
CA LEU A 24 -0.28 9.35 -1.63
C LEU A 24 -1.38 9.50 -2.69
N GLN A 25 -2.56 8.92 -2.44
CA GLN A 25 -3.73 9.02 -3.31
C GLN A 25 -4.23 10.48 -3.42
N GLU A 26 -4.31 11.22 -2.31
CA GLU A 26 -4.74 12.63 -2.34
C GLU A 26 -3.77 13.50 -3.13
N ILE A 27 -2.46 13.24 -2.99
CA ILE A 27 -1.43 13.93 -3.76
C ILE A 27 -1.53 13.60 -5.25
N TYR A 28 -1.81 12.34 -5.59
CA TYR A 28 -2.06 11.94 -6.98
C TYR A 28 -3.30 12.63 -7.58
N GLU A 29 -4.40 12.71 -6.84
CA GLU A 29 -5.63 13.36 -7.29
C GLU A 29 -5.42 14.86 -7.56
N GLN A 30 -4.64 15.52 -6.71
CA GLN A 30 -4.30 16.94 -6.83
C GLN A 30 -3.14 17.22 -7.79
N ALA A 31 -2.40 16.21 -8.23
CA ALA A 31 -1.26 16.40 -9.11
C ALA A 31 -1.72 16.93 -10.48
N GLU A 32 -1.00 17.95 -10.96
CA GLU A 32 -1.21 18.56 -12.26
C GLU A 32 -0.34 17.87 -13.34
N PRO A 33 -0.73 17.94 -14.62
CA PRO A 33 0.08 17.45 -15.72
C PRO A 33 1.41 18.21 -15.84
N TYR A 34 2.47 17.51 -16.24
CA TYR A 34 3.76 18.12 -16.56
C TYR A 34 4.53 17.30 -17.59
N GLY A 35 4.96 17.95 -18.68
CA GLY A 35 5.69 17.30 -19.75
C GLY A 35 4.82 16.24 -20.46
N ILE A 36 5.27 14.99 -20.44
CA ILE A 36 4.54 13.85 -21.03
C ILE A 36 3.58 13.17 -20.04
N TYR A 37 3.55 13.61 -18.77
CA TYR A 37 2.78 12.95 -17.73
C TYR A 37 1.48 13.70 -17.47
N ASP A 38 0.37 12.97 -17.42
CA ASP A 38 -0.94 13.46 -17.00
C ASP A 38 -0.94 13.79 -15.50
N LYS A 39 -0.15 13.06 -14.71
CA LYS A 39 0.00 13.27 -13.26
C LYS A 39 1.48 13.32 -12.89
N PHE A 40 1.94 14.50 -12.47
CA PHE A 40 3.32 14.72 -12.02
C PHE A 40 3.38 15.00 -10.51
N LEU A 41 3.73 13.99 -9.73
CA LEU A 41 3.86 14.08 -8.28
C LEU A 41 5.28 14.52 -7.96
N ASN A 42 5.45 15.79 -7.60
CA ASN A 42 6.72 16.32 -7.11
C ASN A 42 6.72 16.32 -5.58
N LEU A 43 7.21 15.24 -4.99
CA LEU A 43 7.13 15.00 -3.55
C LEU A 43 8.19 15.80 -2.79
N GLN A 44 7.91 16.05 -1.51
CA GLN A 44 8.79 16.82 -0.64
C GLN A 44 9.84 15.93 0.02
N THR A 45 11.08 16.40 0.03
CA THR A 45 12.21 15.70 0.67
C THR A 45 11.96 15.41 2.14
N GLY A 46 12.11 14.15 2.55
CA GLY A 46 11.94 13.69 3.92
C GLY A 46 10.49 13.66 4.43
N GLN A 47 9.51 14.08 3.60
CA GLN A 47 8.10 13.96 3.95
C GLN A 47 7.64 12.52 3.77
N THR A 48 6.84 12.02 4.73
CA THR A 48 6.17 10.73 4.61
C THR A 48 4.81 10.90 3.93
N TYR A 49 4.58 10.05 2.93
CA TYR A 49 3.31 9.86 2.27
C TYR A 49 2.82 8.43 2.53
N GLU A 50 1.54 8.28 2.86
CA GLU A 50 0.95 7.02 3.30
C GLU A 50 -0.03 6.44 2.27
N GLY A 51 -0.12 5.11 2.23
CA GLY A 51 -1.10 4.37 1.45
C GLY A 51 -0.67 4.05 0.01
N GLY A 52 -1.46 3.19 -0.64
CA GLY A 52 -1.22 2.75 -2.00
C GLY A 52 -1.74 3.71 -3.07
N LEU A 53 -1.52 3.34 -4.33
CA LEU A 53 -2.02 4.06 -5.49
C LEU A 53 -2.36 3.06 -6.59
N LEU A 54 -3.57 3.16 -7.17
CA LEU A 54 -3.98 2.35 -8.32
C LEU A 54 -4.16 3.24 -9.55
N ILE A 55 -3.45 2.91 -10.61
CA ILE A 55 -3.52 3.56 -11.92
C ILE A 55 -4.05 2.54 -12.93
N GLY A 56 -5.13 2.89 -13.62
CA GLY A 56 -5.78 2.01 -14.57
C GLY A 56 -6.82 1.09 -13.92
N LYS A 57 -7.00 -0.08 -14.52
CA LYS A 57 -8.16 -0.95 -14.30
C LYS A 57 -7.83 -2.14 -13.40
N ILE A 58 -8.87 -2.78 -12.90
CA ILE A 58 -8.82 -4.08 -12.21
C ILE A 58 -9.56 -5.10 -13.08
N PHE A 59 -9.05 -6.32 -13.13
CA PHE A 59 -9.75 -7.44 -13.75
C PHE A 59 -10.74 -8.04 -12.74
N ASP A 60 -12.02 -8.09 -13.11
CA ASP A 60 -13.04 -8.79 -12.34
C ASP A 60 -13.14 -10.26 -12.82
N PRO A 61 -12.79 -11.25 -11.97
CA PRO A 61 -12.79 -12.66 -12.35
C PRO A 61 -14.18 -13.26 -12.55
N ILE A 62 -15.24 -12.61 -12.06
CA ILE A 62 -16.62 -13.10 -12.19
C ILE A 62 -17.20 -12.65 -13.54
N SER A 63 -17.13 -11.35 -13.83
CA SER A 63 -17.63 -10.81 -15.10
C SER A 63 -16.66 -11.03 -16.27
N GLN A 64 -15.38 -11.30 -15.99
CA GLN A 64 -14.28 -11.35 -16.96
C GLN A 64 -14.07 -10.02 -17.70
N GLU A 65 -14.40 -8.91 -17.04
CA GLU A 65 -14.27 -7.57 -17.60
C GLU A 65 -13.26 -6.73 -16.80
N LEU A 66 -12.66 -5.74 -17.46
CA LEU A 66 -11.88 -4.72 -16.78
C LEU A 66 -12.80 -3.63 -16.22
N GLN A 67 -12.61 -3.29 -14.96
CA GLN A 67 -13.37 -2.27 -14.24
C GLN A 67 -12.45 -1.20 -13.67
N GLY A 68 -13.00 -0.01 -13.43
CA GLY A 68 -12.26 1.13 -12.87
C GLY A 68 -11.94 2.20 -13.89
N SER A 69 -11.10 3.14 -13.47
CA SER A 69 -10.74 4.31 -14.26
C SER A 69 -9.80 3.94 -15.42
N GLU A 70 -9.82 4.76 -16.46
CA GLU A 70 -8.77 4.70 -17.48
C GLU A 70 -7.40 5.02 -16.87
N GLY A 71 -6.34 4.50 -17.50
CA GLY A 71 -4.97 4.75 -17.09
C GLY A 71 -4.53 6.17 -17.42
N LEU A 72 -3.56 6.67 -16.64
CA LEU A 72 -2.90 7.94 -16.85
C LEU A 72 -1.40 7.72 -16.89
N ASP A 73 -0.66 8.58 -17.60
CA ASP A 73 0.79 8.60 -17.55
C ASP A 73 1.24 9.34 -16.28
N VAL A 74 1.94 8.64 -15.39
CA VAL A 74 2.26 9.11 -14.04
C VAL A 74 3.76 9.16 -13.80
N LYS A 75 4.24 10.28 -13.24
CA LYS A 75 5.58 10.42 -12.68
C LYS A 75 5.48 10.68 -11.18
N ILE A 76 6.12 9.83 -10.39
CA ILE A 76 6.44 10.09 -8.99
C ILE A 76 7.91 10.50 -8.92
N LYS A 77 8.14 11.80 -8.72
CA LYS A 77 9.45 12.35 -8.42
C LYS A 77 9.58 12.49 -6.91
N GLY A 78 10.28 11.55 -6.30
CA GLY A 78 10.35 11.38 -4.85
C GLY A 78 11.12 12.47 -4.12
N ASN A 79 12.24 12.94 -4.68
CA ASN A 79 13.16 13.89 -4.05
C ASN A 79 13.54 13.52 -2.60
N GLY A 80 13.65 12.24 -2.25
CA GLY A 80 13.92 11.80 -0.88
C GLY A 80 12.70 11.66 0.02
N ALA A 81 11.49 11.67 -0.52
CA ALA A 81 10.27 11.37 0.22
C ALA A 81 10.23 9.90 0.68
N ILE A 82 9.51 9.65 1.76
CA ILE A 82 9.20 8.31 2.26
C ILE A 82 7.78 7.96 1.83
N LEU A 83 7.59 6.82 1.17
CA LEU A 83 6.29 6.26 0.82
C LEU A 83 6.04 5.05 1.71
N ASP A 84 5.30 5.22 2.80
CA ASP A 84 4.85 4.12 3.63
C ASP A 84 3.53 3.58 3.09
N LEU A 85 3.59 2.46 2.39
CA LEU A 85 2.44 1.94 1.67
C LEU A 85 1.47 1.17 2.59
N GLN A 86 1.80 0.93 3.86
CA GLN A 86 0.90 0.35 4.86
C GLN A 86 0.24 -0.98 4.42
N GLY A 87 1.02 -1.84 3.78
CA GLY A 87 0.61 -3.12 3.19
C GLY A 87 0.00 -3.02 1.80
N GLN A 88 -0.16 -1.82 1.25
CA GLN A 88 -0.74 -1.57 -0.07
C GLN A 88 0.34 -1.53 -1.16
N GLN A 89 -0.09 -1.24 -2.39
CA GLN A 89 0.75 -1.26 -3.59
C GLN A 89 0.61 0.04 -4.36
N ILE A 90 1.69 0.48 -5.01
CA ILE A 90 1.61 1.40 -6.15
C ILE A 90 1.50 0.54 -7.41
N SER A 91 0.32 0.48 -8.00
CA SER A 91 0.00 -0.41 -9.10
C SER A 91 -0.39 0.35 -10.35
N ILE A 92 0.16 -0.02 -11.50
CA ILE A 92 -0.37 0.34 -12.82
C ILE A 92 -0.87 -0.93 -13.49
N SER A 93 -2.14 -0.97 -13.86
CA SER A 93 -2.83 -2.23 -14.19
C SER A 93 -3.70 -2.12 -15.43
N TYR A 94 -3.51 -3.06 -16.35
CA TYR A 94 -4.33 -3.32 -17.53
C TYR A 94 -4.62 -2.07 -18.36
N VAL A 95 -3.56 -1.30 -18.62
CA VAL A 95 -3.56 -0.07 -19.41
C VAL A 95 -2.27 0.06 -20.18
N HIS A 96 -2.30 0.71 -21.34
CA HIS A 96 -1.11 1.07 -22.11
C HIS A 96 -0.57 2.44 -21.69
N ASN A 97 -0.24 2.58 -20.41
CA ASN A 97 0.21 3.84 -19.80
C ASN A 97 1.56 3.67 -19.09
N ARG A 98 2.17 4.82 -18.82
CA ARG A 98 3.49 4.94 -18.22
C ARG A 98 3.43 5.19 -16.72
N LEU A 99 4.22 4.45 -15.94
CA LEU A 99 4.50 4.78 -14.55
C LEU A 99 6.02 4.90 -14.35
N ASP A 100 6.48 6.09 -13.97
CA ASP A 100 7.86 6.29 -13.56
C ASP A 100 7.95 6.71 -12.09
N ILE A 101 8.83 6.07 -11.34
CA ILE A 101 9.07 6.34 -9.91
C ILE A 101 10.57 6.52 -9.72
N GLU A 102 10.97 7.64 -9.10
CA GLU A 102 12.39 7.87 -8.82
C GLU A 102 12.66 8.57 -7.49
N ASP A 103 13.85 8.29 -6.94
CA ASP A 103 14.45 9.03 -5.82
C ASP A 103 13.55 9.12 -4.58
N CYS A 104 13.09 7.97 -4.07
CA CYS A 104 12.32 7.87 -2.83
C CYS A 104 12.69 6.63 -2.02
N ILE A 105 12.18 6.60 -0.79
CA ILE A 105 12.18 5.42 0.07
C ILE A 105 10.78 4.80 0.04
N ILE A 106 10.66 3.48 -0.09
CA ILE A 106 9.39 2.76 -0.05
C ILE A 106 9.42 1.75 1.11
N LEU A 107 8.38 1.80 1.95
CA LEU A 107 8.21 0.94 3.12
C LEU A 107 6.89 0.17 3.01
N ASN A 108 6.85 -1.01 3.65
CA ASN A 108 5.63 -1.77 3.94
C ASN A 108 4.72 -2.01 2.72
N GLY A 109 5.26 -2.16 1.51
CA GLY A 109 4.47 -2.41 0.32
C GLY A 109 5.33 -2.54 -0.91
N ASN A 110 4.70 -2.51 -2.09
CA ASN A 110 5.37 -2.82 -3.34
C ASN A 110 4.90 -1.98 -4.53
N ILE A 111 5.68 -2.05 -5.61
CA ILE A 111 5.28 -1.55 -6.93
C ILE A 111 4.83 -2.72 -7.80
N ARG A 112 3.72 -2.56 -8.51
CA ARG A 112 3.22 -3.60 -9.42
C ARG A 112 2.88 -3.04 -10.80
N TYR A 113 3.40 -3.71 -11.82
CA TYR A 113 2.99 -3.54 -13.21
C TYR A 113 2.16 -4.77 -13.59
N ARG A 114 0.86 -4.58 -13.84
CA ARG A 114 -0.04 -5.64 -14.31
C ARG A 114 -0.42 -5.38 -15.77
N GLY A 115 -0.07 -6.28 -16.67
CA GLY A 115 -0.47 -6.22 -18.07
C GLY A 115 -1.25 -7.45 -18.51
N ASP A 116 -1.77 -7.37 -19.72
CA ASP A 116 -2.41 -8.49 -20.43
C ASP A 116 -2.01 -8.46 -21.90
N HIS A 117 -1.59 -9.61 -22.42
CA HIS A 117 -1.25 -9.82 -23.83
C HIS A 117 -2.12 -10.92 -24.49
N GLY A 118 -3.16 -11.42 -23.80
CA GLY A 118 -3.90 -12.62 -24.21
C GLY A 118 -5.41 -12.45 -24.38
N LEU A 119 -6.10 -11.72 -23.49
CA LEU A 119 -7.57 -11.66 -23.48
C LEU A 119 -8.13 -10.31 -23.96
N LEU A 120 -7.32 -9.26 -23.91
CA LEU A 120 -7.72 -7.88 -24.23
C LEU A 120 -6.71 -7.21 -25.20
N PRO A 121 -7.09 -6.14 -25.91
CA PRO A 121 -6.16 -5.38 -26.77
C PRO A 121 -4.98 -4.87 -25.93
N ASP A 122 -3.74 -4.89 -26.45
CA ASP A 122 -2.48 -4.52 -25.75
C ASP A 122 -2.69 -3.54 -24.58
N GLN A 123 -2.77 -4.10 -23.37
CA GLN A 123 -2.96 -3.39 -22.10
C GLN A 123 -1.70 -3.54 -21.23
N SER A 124 -0.52 -3.50 -21.84
CA SER A 124 0.74 -3.64 -21.11
C SER A 124 1.29 -2.29 -20.67
N PRO A 125 1.38 -2.03 -19.35
CA PRO A 125 1.98 -0.81 -18.85
C PRO A 125 3.49 -0.84 -19.02
N TYR A 126 4.09 0.34 -19.01
CA TYR A 126 5.54 0.52 -19.17
C TYR A 126 6.06 1.63 -18.26
N GLY A 127 7.37 1.82 -18.18
CA GLY A 127 7.97 2.90 -17.39
C GLY A 127 9.21 2.48 -16.61
N SER A 128 9.40 3.02 -15.41
CA SER A 128 10.65 2.80 -14.69
C SER A 128 10.58 2.98 -13.17
N VAL A 129 11.49 2.28 -12.48
CA VAL A 129 11.75 2.42 -11.04
C VAL A 129 13.25 2.66 -10.87
N LYS A 130 13.64 3.85 -10.43
CA LYS A 130 15.05 4.26 -10.40
C LYS A 130 15.44 4.94 -9.10
N TYR A 131 16.61 4.61 -8.55
CA TYR A 131 17.08 5.26 -7.32
C TYR A 131 16.06 5.17 -6.18
N VAL A 132 15.42 4.03 -6.01
CA VAL A 132 14.47 3.78 -4.92
C VAL A 132 15.11 2.86 -3.89
N THR A 133 15.00 3.23 -2.60
CA THR A 133 15.35 2.35 -1.48
C THR A 133 14.09 1.69 -0.95
N PHE A 134 13.96 0.39 -1.15
CA PHE A 134 12.93 -0.43 -0.53
C PHE A 134 13.47 -1.02 0.76
N TYR A 135 12.79 -0.77 1.87
CA TYR A 135 13.13 -1.37 3.16
C TYR A 135 11.93 -2.13 3.70
N LYS A 136 12.13 -3.43 3.93
CA LYS A 136 11.09 -4.39 4.32
C LYS A 136 9.82 -4.30 3.46
N PRO A 137 9.92 -4.24 2.12
CA PRO A 137 8.74 -4.18 1.28
C PRO A 137 7.89 -5.45 1.45
N HIS A 138 6.57 -5.30 1.49
CA HIS A 138 5.65 -6.43 1.57
C HIS A 138 5.42 -7.03 0.19
N ASP A 139 5.31 -8.35 0.14
CA ASP A 139 5.20 -9.18 -1.04
C ASP A 139 6.45 -9.22 -1.92
N TYR A 140 6.76 -8.10 -2.57
CA TYR A 140 7.87 -7.92 -3.51
C TYR A 140 8.40 -6.50 -3.36
N ALA A 141 9.56 -6.13 -3.91
CA ALA A 141 9.83 -4.71 -4.14
C ALA A 141 9.14 -4.24 -5.43
N VAL A 142 9.36 -4.98 -6.53
CA VAL A 142 8.69 -4.74 -7.81
C VAL A 142 8.22 -6.05 -8.43
N ARG A 143 6.93 -6.11 -8.77
CA ARG A 143 6.31 -7.23 -9.49
C ARG A 143 5.85 -6.81 -10.87
N MET A 144 6.34 -7.50 -11.89
CA MET A 144 5.96 -7.34 -13.31
C MET A 144 5.18 -8.58 -13.75
N GLN A 145 3.85 -8.48 -13.68
CA GLN A 145 2.89 -9.54 -13.92
C GLN A 145 2.20 -9.28 -15.27
N GLY A 146 2.40 -10.14 -16.26
CA GLY A 146 1.90 -9.88 -17.62
C GLY A 146 2.49 -8.63 -18.28
N ALA A 147 3.65 -8.17 -17.79
CA ALA A 147 4.33 -6.97 -18.27
C ALA A 147 5.86 -7.16 -18.17
N GLY A 148 6.61 -6.43 -18.99
CA GLY A 148 8.07 -6.44 -18.94
C GLY A 148 8.68 -5.58 -20.03
N LYS A 149 8.09 -5.56 -21.22
CA LYS A 149 8.50 -4.69 -22.32
C LYS A 149 8.51 -3.23 -21.89
N ASN A 150 9.60 -2.52 -22.19
CA ASN A 150 9.78 -1.09 -21.89
C ASN A 150 9.67 -0.74 -20.39
N ILE A 151 9.90 -1.71 -19.49
CA ILE A 151 10.05 -1.45 -18.06
C ILE A 151 11.54 -1.50 -17.71
N THR A 152 12.01 -0.48 -16.99
CA THR A 152 13.39 -0.40 -16.49
C THR A 152 13.42 -0.30 -14.97
N VAL A 153 14.09 -1.23 -14.30
CA VAL A 153 14.33 -1.18 -12.86
C VAL A 153 15.84 -1.10 -12.66
N THR A 154 16.33 0.06 -12.21
CA THR A 154 17.78 0.28 -12.10
C THR A 154 18.18 1.16 -10.93
N ARG A 155 19.37 0.93 -10.38
CA ARG A 155 19.96 1.72 -9.29
C ARG A 155 19.11 1.75 -8.03
N ASN A 156 18.38 0.68 -7.76
CA ASN A 156 17.58 0.55 -6.54
C ASN A 156 18.35 -0.22 -5.46
N ILE A 157 18.00 0.01 -4.20
CA ILE A 157 18.39 -0.83 -3.06
C ILE A 157 17.13 -1.52 -2.55
N ILE A 158 17.19 -2.82 -2.32
CA ILE A 158 16.08 -3.62 -1.80
C ILE A 158 16.60 -4.45 -0.63
N VAL A 159 16.06 -4.20 0.56
CA VAL A 159 16.48 -4.86 1.79
C VAL A 159 15.29 -5.55 2.46
N ASP A 160 15.48 -6.82 2.80
CA ASP A 160 14.58 -7.61 3.67
C ASP A 160 13.12 -7.69 3.20
N THR A 161 12.90 -8.03 1.93
CA THR A 161 11.53 -8.25 1.40
C THR A 161 10.76 -9.29 2.24
N GLN A 162 9.56 -8.90 2.67
CA GLN A 162 8.74 -9.69 3.58
C GLN A 162 7.86 -10.69 2.81
N ASN A 163 7.89 -11.96 3.23
CA ASN A 163 6.97 -12.98 2.75
C ASN A 163 5.62 -12.82 3.45
N THR A 164 4.57 -12.64 2.68
CA THR A 164 3.19 -12.41 3.12
C THR A 164 2.26 -13.56 2.72
N GLY A 165 2.81 -14.67 2.22
CA GLY A 165 2.07 -15.82 1.71
C GLY A 165 2.05 -15.89 0.19
N PRO A 166 1.26 -16.80 -0.41
CA PRO A 166 1.20 -16.92 -1.86
C PRO A 166 0.44 -15.75 -2.51
N ASP A 167 0.96 -15.26 -3.63
CA ASP A 167 0.30 -14.26 -4.48
C ASP A 167 -0.80 -14.92 -5.33
N TYR A 168 -1.61 -14.07 -5.97
CA TYR A 168 -2.85 -14.48 -6.61
C TYR A 168 -2.70 -14.64 -8.13
N LEU A 169 -3.35 -15.67 -8.66
CA LEU A 169 -3.48 -15.89 -10.09
C LEU A 169 -4.18 -14.71 -10.77
N ALA A 170 -3.66 -14.28 -11.93
CA ALA A 170 -4.07 -13.04 -12.60
C ALA A 170 -5.58 -12.95 -12.91
N TYR A 171 -6.22 -14.06 -13.30
CA TYR A 171 -7.61 -14.07 -13.75
C TYR A 171 -8.59 -14.80 -12.82
N THR A 172 -8.09 -15.46 -11.78
CA THR A 172 -8.97 -16.20 -10.86
C THR A 172 -8.93 -15.63 -9.45
N GLY A 173 -7.91 -14.84 -9.10
CA GLY A 173 -7.75 -14.32 -7.74
C GLY A 173 -7.51 -15.43 -6.71
N ILE A 174 -7.16 -16.65 -7.15
CA ILE A 174 -6.86 -17.78 -6.27
C ILE A 174 -5.38 -17.68 -5.86
N ALA A 175 -5.10 -17.80 -4.57
CA ALA A 175 -3.71 -17.86 -4.07
C ALA A 175 -3.05 -19.16 -4.55
N ASN A 176 -1.78 -19.10 -4.96
CA ASN A 176 -1.08 -20.26 -5.49
C ASN A 176 0.37 -20.30 -5.00
N ASP A 177 0.79 -21.42 -4.42
CA ASP A 177 2.15 -21.60 -3.87
C ASP A 177 3.27 -21.47 -4.92
N PHE A 178 2.95 -21.59 -6.21
CA PHE A 178 3.88 -21.31 -7.31
C PHE A 178 4.04 -19.81 -7.59
N LEU A 179 3.36 -18.95 -6.85
CA LEU A 179 3.54 -17.51 -6.82
C LEU A 179 4.00 -17.06 -5.43
N PRO A 180 5.15 -17.52 -4.92
CA PRO A 180 5.60 -17.13 -3.60
C PRO A 180 5.91 -15.64 -3.55
N THR A 181 5.49 -14.98 -2.48
CA THR A 181 5.98 -13.64 -2.13
C THR A 181 7.27 -13.72 -1.31
N GLY A 182 7.78 -12.58 -0.87
CA GLY A 182 9.07 -12.43 -0.18
C GLY A 182 10.25 -12.22 -1.13
N ASN A 183 10.02 -12.08 -2.43
CA ASN A 183 11.08 -11.97 -3.44
C ASN A 183 11.32 -10.52 -3.85
N CYS A 184 12.57 -10.05 -3.94
CA CYS A 184 12.86 -8.65 -4.26
C CYS A 184 12.25 -8.23 -5.60
N LEU A 185 12.59 -8.93 -6.70
CA LEU A 185 12.12 -8.60 -8.04
C LEU A 185 11.53 -9.82 -8.72
N ALA A 186 10.31 -9.67 -9.24
CA ALA A 186 9.57 -10.78 -9.83
C ALA A 186 9.04 -10.43 -11.23
N ILE A 187 9.35 -11.26 -12.23
CA ILE A 187 8.90 -11.12 -13.63
C ILE A 187 8.00 -12.28 -14.05
N SER A 188 7.37 -12.18 -15.22
CA SER A 188 6.55 -13.24 -15.79
C SER A 188 7.40 -14.20 -16.63
N VAL A 189 7.15 -15.52 -16.55
CA VAL A 189 7.91 -16.54 -17.34
C VAL A 189 7.67 -16.43 -18.85
N PHE A 190 6.50 -15.95 -19.28
CA PHE A 190 6.17 -15.77 -20.71
C PHE A 190 6.79 -14.49 -21.31
N ASN A 191 8.10 -14.34 -21.13
CA ASN A 191 8.85 -13.16 -21.55
C ASN A 191 8.84 -12.90 -23.06
N ASN A 192 8.64 -13.93 -23.89
CA ASN A 192 8.45 -13.78 -25.35
C ASN A 192 7.16 -13.03 -25.70
N TRP A 193 6.16 -13.04 -24.81
CA TRP A 193 4.89 -12.36 -25.00
C TRP A 193 4.88 -10.99 -24.31
N TYR A 194 5.26 -10.95 -23.04
CA TYR A 194 5.21 -9.72 -22.25
C TYR A 194 6.43 -8.80 -22.44
N GLY A 195 7.47 -9.29 -23.12
CA GLY A 195 8.78 -8.66 -23.22
C GLY A 195 9.63 -8.81 -21.96
N LEU A 196 10.93 -8.58 -22.10
CA LEU A 196 11.88 -8.57 -20.99
C LEU A 196 12.07 -7.14 -20.44
N PRO A 197 12.00 -6.96 -19.12
CA PRO A 197 12.41 -5.71 -18.50
C PRO A 197 13.92 -5.58 -18.48
N ILE A 198 14.41 -4.34 -18.34
CA ILE A 198 15.81 -4.05 -18.05
C ILE A 198 15.96 -4.07 -16.53
N LEU A 199 16.66 -5.08 -16.02
CA LEU A 199 17.01 -5.22 -14.60
C LEU A 199 18.52 -5.10 -14.45
N SER A 200 19.02 -3.89 -14.22
CA SER A 200 20.45 -3.62 -14.15
C SER A 200 20.79 -2.68 -13.01
N GLU A 201 21.97 -2.85 -12.43
CA GLU A 201 22.51 -2.00 -11.38
C GLU A 201 21.56 -1.89 -10.18
N ASN A 202 20.90 -2.96 -9.76
CA ASN A 202 20.13 -3.00 -8.51
C ASN A 202 20.92 -3.73 -7.43
N TRP A 203 20.59 -3.44 -6.18
CA TRP A 203 21.20 -4.02 -5.00
C TRP A 203 20.12 -4.74 -4.20
N THR A 204 20.30 -6.03 -3.94
CA THR A 204 19.33 -6.84 -3.19
C THR A 204 20.02 -7.56 -2.04
N TYR A 205 19.46 -7.48 -0.85
CA TYR A 205 20.06 -8.01 0.37
C TYR A 205 19.01 -8.46 1.38
N PHE A 206 19.32 -9.54 2.10
CA PHE A 206 18.59 -9.98 3.27
C PHE A 206 19.54 -10.09 4.46
N SER A 207 19.12 -9.58 5.61
CA SER A 207 19.85 -9.69 6.87
C SER A 207 19.88 -11.11 7.42
N SER A 208 18.89 -11.94 7.08
CA SER A 208 18.89 -13.38 7.35
C SER A 208 19.81 -14.09 6.35
N GLU A 209 20.89 -14.69 6.85
CA GLU A 209 21.87 -15.42 6.03
C GLU A 209 21.23 -16.54 5.19
N GLU A 210 20.29 -17.29 5.77
CA GLU A 210 19.58 -18.37 5.07
C GLU A 210 18.76 -17.82 3.90
N VAL A 211 18.00 -16.75 4.13
CA VAL A 211 17.16 -16.12 3.09
C VAL A 211 18.03 -15.47 2.02
N ASN A 212 19.13 -14.84 2.42
CA ASN A 212 20.07 -14.17 1.53
C ASN A 212 20.86 -15.14 0.63
N ALA A 213 20.99 -16.41 1.04
CA ALA A 213 21.60 -17.45 0.24
C ALA A 213 20.66 -18.02 -0.83
N ASP A 214 19.35 -17.83 -0.69
CA ASP A 214 18.35 -18.33 -1.63
C ASP A 214 18.22 -17.40 -2.85
N SER A 215 18.69 -17.88 -4.00
CA SER A 215 18.67 -17.11 -5.26
C SER A 215 17.27 -16.72 -5.73
N LEU A 216 16.23 -17.48 -5.36
CA LEU A 216 14.84 -17.13 -5.70
C LEU A 216 14.39 -15.85 -5.01
N ARG A 217 14.93 -15.56 -3.81
CA ARG A 217 14.57 -14.40 -3.00
C ARG A 217 15.00 -13.07 -3.61
N HIS A 218 15.94 -13.09 -4.56
CA HIS A 218 16.45 -11.89 -5.21
C HIS A 218 15.75 -11.60 -6.54
N TYR A 219 15.79 -12.55 -7.48
CA TYR A 219 15.20 -12.38 -8.81
C TYR A 219 14.49 -13.65 -9.26
N VAL A 220 13.17 -13.56 -9.43
CA VAL A 220 12.32 -14.71 -9.73
C VAL A 220 11.46 -14.47 -10.97
N ALA A 221 11.29 -15.50 -11.79
CA ALA A 221 10.30 -15.57 -12.85
C ALA A 221 9.17 -16.50 -12.37
N LEU A 222 7.94 -16.03 -12.54
CA LEU A 222 6.74 -16.70 -12.04
C LEU A 222 5.73 -16.87 -13.18
N CYS A 223 5.05 -18.02 -13.24
CA CYS A 223 3.87 -18.19 -14.09
C CYS A 223 2.65 -17.61 -13.37
N GLU A 224 2.15 -16.45 -13.80
CA GLU A 224 0.96 -15.79 -13.23
C GLU A 224 -0.34 -16.58 -13.36
N TYR A 225 -0.33 -17.68 -14.12
CA TYR A 225 -1.39 -18.69 -14.19
C TYR A 225 -1.19 -19.86 -13.22
N GLY A 226 -0.10 -19.87 -12.44
CA GLY A 226 0.21 -20.91 -11.45
C GLY A 226 0.49 -22.28 -12.06
N CYS A 227 1.03 -22.28 -13.27
CA CYS A 227 1.18 -23.46 -14.10
C CYS A 227 2.54 -24.16 -13.94
N THR A 228 3.52 -23.46 -13.39
CA THR A 228 4.91 -23.93 -13.24
C THR A 228 5.51 -23.38 -11.96
N GLU A 229 6.50 -24.09 -11.42
CA GLU A 229 7.27 -23.63 -10.27
C GLU A 229 8.05 -22.32 -10.55
N PRO A 230 8.41 -21.56 -9.51
CA PRO A 230 9.25 -20.37 -9.61
C PRO A 230 10.63 -20.68 -10.21
N GLU A 231 11.12 -19.82 -11.10
CA GLU A 231 12.43 -19.96 -11.72
C GLU A 231 13.35 -18.79 -11.37
N VAL A 232 14.64 -19.06 -11.15
CA VAL A 232 15.63 -17.99 -10.91
C VAL A 232 15.90 -17.23 -12.22
N VAL A 233 15.86 -15.90 -12.16
CA VAL A 233 16.25 -15.03 -13.29
C VAL A 233 17.77 -14.89 -13.33
N SER A 234 18.44 -15.96 -13.78
CA SER A 234 19.90 -16.09 -13.70
C SER A 234 20.70 -14.98 -14.41
N TRP A 235 20.16 -14.39 -15.49
CA TRP A 235 20.83 -13.31 -16.21
C TRP A 235 20.88 -12.00 -15.41
N ALA A 236 19.94 -11.79 -14.48
CA ALA A 236 19.93 -10.58 -13.65
C ALA A 236 21.16 -10.53 -12.72
N ALA A 237 21.64 -11.68 -12.24
CA ALA A 237 22.82 -11.73 -11.35
C ALA A 237 24.10 -11.16 -11.99
N GLN A 238 24.18 -11.06 -13.32
CA GLN A 238 25.36 -10.53 -14.01
C GLN A 238 25.42 -9.00 -14.03
N GLN A 239 24.29 -8.33 -13.79
CA GLN A 239 24.15 -6.88 -13.92
C GLN A 239 23.81 -6.20 -12.59
N ASN A 240 23.65 -6.98 -11.52
CA ASN A 240 23.15 -6.52 -10.23
C ASN A 240 24.03 -7.04 -9.08
N VAL A 241 23.95 -6.38 -7.93
CA VAL A 241 24.62 -6.82 -6.71
C VAL A 241 23.65 -7.62 -5.85
N ILE A 242 24.02 -8.85 -5.51
CA ILE A 242 23.19 -9.81 -4.81
C ILE A 242 23.88 -10.22 -3.52
N GLY A 243 23.13 -10.16 -2.43
CA GLY A 243 23.49 -10.76 -1.15
C GLY A 243 24.57 -10.02 -0.36
N GLN A 244 25.05 -8.88 -0.85
CA GLN A 244 26.01 -8.05 -0.14
C GLN A 244 25.26 -7.00 0.69
N ASP A 245 25.69 -6.78 1.93
CA ASP A 245 25.08 -5.73 2.78
C ASP A 245 25.34 -4.35 2.16
N PRO A 246 24.29 -3.55 1.84
CA PRO A 246 24.45 -2.20 1.31
C PRO A 246 24.99 -1.20 2.35
N GLN A 247 25.05 -1.58 3.63
CA GLN A 247 25.50 -0.74 4.75
C GLN A 247 24.59 0.49 4.94
N LEU A 248 23.27 0.27 5.04
CA LEU A 248 22.34 1.33 5.46
C LEU A 248 22.69 1.78 6.89
N MET A 249 22.57 3.08 7.17
CA MET A 249 23.05 3.70 8.41
C MET A 249 22.25 3.28 9.64
N ASP A 250 20.94 3.53 9.66
CA ASP A 250 20.05 3.15 10.78
C ASP A 250 18.59 3.04 10.28
N PRO A 251 18.29 2.07 9.40
CA PRO A 251 17.00 2.01 8.72
C PRO A 251 15.84 1.67 9.66
N GLU A 252 16.11 1.00 10.79
CA GLU A 252 15.09 0.73 11.83
C GLU A 252 14.61 2.01 12.52
N ASN A 253 15.41 3.07 12.50
CA ASN A 253 15.06 4.38 13.04
C ASN A 253 14.84 5.43 11.94
N GLY A 254 14.64 5.00 10.69
CA GLY A 254 14.30 5.88 9.57
C GLY A 254 15.47 6.51 8.83
N ASP A 255 16.71 6.12 9.11
CA ASP A 255 17.89 6.57 8.38
C ASP A 255 18.30 5.55 7.30
N TYR A 256 17.76 5.74 6.12
CA TYR A 256 17.97 4.88 4.95
C TYR A 256 19.17 5.29 4.09
N ARG A 257 20.04 6.18 4.59
CA ARG A 257 21.26 6.54 3.89
C ARG A 257 22.22 5.36 3.88
N VAL A 258 22.97 5.22 2.79
CA VAL A 258 24.12 4.31 2.73
C VAL A 258 25.30 4.97 3.45
N GLN A 259 26.09 4.18 4.17
CA GLN A 259 27.34 4.65 4.80
C GLN A 259 28.30 5.23 3.74
N VAL A 260 28.93 6.36 4.07
CA VAL A 260 29.90 7.03 3.17
C VAL A 260 31.05 6.07 2.85
N GLY A 261 31.32 5.86 1.56
CA GLY A 261 32.37 4.96 1.06
C GLY A 261 31.95 3.50 0.91
N SER A 262 30.69 3.16 1.20
CA SER A 262 30.11 1.88 0.79
C SER A 262 30.07 1.76 -0.73
N SER A 263 30.26 0.55 -1.25
CA SER A 263 30.08 0.27 -2.69
C SER A 263 28.65 0.48 -3.20
N ALA A 264 27.68 0.62 -2.30
CA ALA A 264 26.28 0.89 -2.64
C ALA A 264 25.95 2.39 -2.72
N GLU A 265 26.92 3.30 -2.58
CA GLU A 265 26.68 4.76 -2.48
C GLU A 265 25.87 5.35 -3.64
N ASP A 266 26.05 4.84 -4.86
CA ASP A 266 25.37 5.31 -6.07
C ASP A 266 24.02 4.60 -6.35
N TYR A 267 23.48 3.88 -5.36
CA TYR A 267 22.25 3.09 -5.45
C TYR A 267 21.20 3.56 -4.44
N GLY A 268 19.94 3.25 -4.72
CA GLY A 268 18.81 3.61 -3.86
C GLY A 268 18.53 5.11 -3.91
N CYS A 269 17.73 5.59 -2.96
CA CYS A 269 17.42 7.01 -2.82
C CYS A 269 18.70 7.84 -2.65
N GLN A 270 18.81 8.94 -3.38
CA GLN A 270 20.00 9.80 -3.44
C GLN A 270 19.79 11.12 -2.71
N THR A 271 18.54 11.50 -2.48
CA THR A 271 18.19 12.75 -1.79
C THR A 271 17.69 12.43 -0.38
N PHE A 272 18.21 13.17 0.62
CA PHE A 272 17.77 13.04 2.01
C PHE A 272 17.63 14.43 2.65
N GLY A 273 16.63 14.58 3.52
CA GLY A 273 16.42 15.81 4.29
C GLY A 273 17.54 16.05 5.31
N GLY A 274 17.92 17.31 5.53
CA GLY A 274 19.09 17.67 6.35
C GLY A 274 18.82 17.85 7.85
N ASN A 275 19.62 17.12 8.65
CA ASN A 275 20.00 17.25 10.08
C ASN A 275 18.94 17.07 11.17
N LEU A 276 19.18 16.11 12.09
CA LEU A 276 19.20 16.33 13.55
C LEU A 276 19.79 15.11 14.31
N PHE A 277 21.05 15.25 14.74
CA PHE A 277 21.51 14.67 16.00
C PHE A 277 20.72 15.30 17.14
N SER A 278 20.06 14.51 18.01
CA SER A 278 19.96 14.70 19.47
C SER A 278 18.84 13.88 20.14
N GLN A 279 19.25 12.86 20.90
CA GLN A 279 18.81 12.44 22.24
C GLN A 279 17.33 12.57 22.73
N THR A 280 16.79 11.39 23.08
CA THR A 280 16.07 10.98 24.31
C THR A 280 14.75 11.62 24.79
N SER A 281 13.74 10.73 24.94
CA SER A 281 12.89 10.46 26.13
C SER A 281 11.65 11.32 26.50
N SER A 282 10.54 10.57 26.68
CA SER A 282 9.51 10.61 27.74
C SER A 282 8.14 11.29 27.54
N LYS A 283 7.13 10.61 28.13
CA LYS A 283 5.66 10.65 27.97
C LYS A 283 4.91 11.81 28.67
N GLU A 284 3.79 12.22 28.03
CA GLU A 284 2.40 12.59 28.52
C GLU A 284 2.15 13.67 29.61
N PRO A 285 0.91 14.20 29.87
CA PRO A 285 -0.44 14.02 29.24
C PRO A 285 -1.37 15.28 29.03
N SER A 286 -2.47 15.03 28.28
CA SER A 286 -3.88 15.53 28.14
C SER A 286 -4.48 16.85 28.71
N VAL A 287 -5.54 17.39 28.04
CA VAL A 287 -6.95 17.64 28.51
C VAL A 287 -7.89 18.21 27.40
N SER A 288 -9.21 17.93 27.54
CA SER A 288 -10.42 17.85 26.66
C SER A 288 -11.27 19.14 26.40
N HIS A 289 -12.24 19.24 25.45
CA HIS A 289 -13.62 18.66 25.43
C HIS A 289 -14.43 18.94 24.11
N ASN A 290 -15.20 17.94 23.62
CA ASN A 290 -16.68 17.94 23.56
C ASN A 290 -17.22 16.52 23.23
N ARG A 291 -18.34 16.14 23.86
CA ARG A 291 -18.68 14.75 24.22
C ARG A 291 -19.33 13.94 23.08
N LYS A 292 -18.55 13.09 22.41
CA LYS A 292 -19.03 11.88 21.73
C LYS A 292 -19.42 10.85 22.80
N ILE A 293 -20.38 9.97 22.53
CA ILE A 293 -20.66 8.84 23.45
C ILE A 293 -19.39 7.98 23.49
N SER A 294 -18.83 7.73 24.67
CA SER A 294 -17.49 7.12 24.75
C SER A 294 -17.46 5.69 24.20
N LYS A 295 -18.56 4.95 24.34
CA LYS A 295 -18.64 3.55 23.95
C LYS A 295 -20.08 3.10 23.73
N ILE A 296 -20.33 2.30 22.69
CA ILE A 296 -21.56 1.52 22.49
C ILE A 296 -21.20 0.06 22.20
N GLU A 297 -22.09 -0.88 22.54
CA GLU A 297 -21.96 -2.30 22.19
C GLU A 297 -23.02 -2.66 21.14
N VAL A 298 -22.62 -3.40 20.11
CA VAL A 298 -23.47 -3.74 18.97
C VAL A 298 -23.31 -5.21 18.59
N GLY A 299 -24.39 -5.84 18.13
CA GLY A 299 -24.43 -7.23 17.69
C GLY A 299 -25.79 -7.58 17.10
N GLY A 300 -25.85 -8.55 16.19
CA GLY A 300 -27.10 -9.05 15.61
C GLY A 300 -27.61 -8.26 14.41
N HIS A 301 -28.93 -8.30 14.19
CA HIS A 301 -29.57 -7.74 13.01
C HIS A 301 -29.82 -6.22 13.15
N ILE A 302 -29.46 -5.47 12.11
CA ILE A 302 -29.82 -4.07 11.92
C ILE A 302 -31.00 -4.04 10.94
N THR A 303 -32.21 -3.93 11.49
CA THR A 303 -33.49 -4.04 10.77
C THR A 303 -34.09 -2.69 10.37
N GLU A 304 -33.49 -1.59 10.83
CA GLU A 304 -33.86 -0.22 10.47
C GLU A 304 -32.62 0.68 10.34
N ASN A 305 -32.76 1.80 9.62
CA ASN A 305 -31.64 2.69 9.36
C ASN A 305 -31.02 3.17 10.68
N THR A 306 -29.73 2.92 10.85
CA THR A 306 -29.04 3.07 12.14
C THR A 306 -27.82 3.95 11.98
N LEU A 307 -27.51 4.76 13.00
CA LEU A 307 -26.29 5.57 13.07
C LEU A 307 -25.43 5.11 14.26
N TRP A 308 -24.19 4.71 13.98
CA TRP A 308 -23.15 4.56 14.98
C TRP A 308 -22.36 5.87 15.10
N SER A 309 -22.47 6.50 16.26
CA SER A 309 -21.79 7.77 16.57
C SER A 309 -21.23 7.73 17.99
N ALA A 310 -20.13 7.01 18.16
CA ALA A 310 -19.42 6.84 19.44
C ALA A 310 -17.90 6.94 19.23
N ASP A 311 -17.13 7.18 20.29
CA ASP A 311 -15.66 7.09 20.22
C ASP A 311 -15.25 5.64 19.94
N THR A 312 -15.90 4.69 20.62
CA THR A 312 -15.71 3.25 20.44
C THR A 312 -17.05 2.54 20.19
N VAL A 313 -17.08 1.63 19.23
CA VAL A 313 -18.19 0.72 18.95
C VAL A 313 -17.66 -0.69 19.12
N GLU A 314 -18.06 -1.38 20.18
CA GLU A 314 -17.64 -2.76 20.40
C GLU A 314 -18.61 -3.72 19.73
N VAL A 315 -18.10 -4.48 18.77
CA VAL A 315 -18.87 -5.50 18.07
C VAL A 315 -18.74 -6.80 18.87
N ILE A 316 -19.82 -7.17 19.55
CA ILE A 316 -19.87 -8.31 20.50
C ILE A 316 -20.53 -9.57 19.90
N ALA A 317 -21.03 -9.48 18.67
CA ALA A 317 -21.54 -10.58 17.87
C ALA A 317 -21.52 -10.19 16.39
N ASP A 318 -21.73 -11.15 15.47
CA ASP A 318 -21.92 -10.85 14.04
C ASP A 318 -23.01 -9.80 13.81
N ILE A 319 -22.75 -8.87 12.89
CA ILE A 319 -23.69 -7.81 12.50
C ILE A 319 -24.30 -8.15 11.15
N PHE A 320 -25.61 -8.03 11.01
CA PHE A 320 -26.34 -8.25 9.76
C PHE A 320 -27.12 -7.00 9.39
N ILE A 321 -26.66 -6.23 8.40
CA ILE A 321 -27.43 -5.12 7.83
C ILE A 321 -28.43 -5.70 6.84
N GLU A 322 -29.72 -5.66 7.16
CA GLU A 322 -30.76 -6.27 6.33
C GLU A 322 -30.98 -5.52 5.00
N ASN A 323 -31.52 -6.22 4.00
CA ASN A 323 -31.78 -5.64 2.68
C ASN A 323 -32.74 -4.44 2.79
N GLY A 324 -32.44 -3.34 2.09
CA GLY A 324 -33.18 -2.08 2.17
C GLY A 324 -32.82 -1.19 3.37
N VAL A 325 -31.96 -1.65 4.28
CA VAL A 325 -31.52 -0.91 5.48
C VAL A 325 -30.15 -0.26 5.26
N GLU A 326 -29.92 0.89 5.89
CA GLU A 326 -28.67 1.65 5.85
C GLU A 326 -28.05 1.79 7.26
N LEU A 327 -26.84 1.27 7.45
CA LEU A 327 -26.00 1.60 8.61
C LEU A 327 -25.10 2.79 8.26
N GLN A 328 -25.17 3.87 9.03
CA GLN A 328 -24.24 4.98 8.97
C GLN A 328 -23.25 4.89 10.12
N ILE A 329 -21.97 5.18 9.85
CA ILE A 329 -20.92 5.25 10.87
C ILE A 329 -20.30 6.64 10.78
N ALA A 330 -20.34 7.37 11.90
CA ALA A 330 -19.83 8.72 11.99
C ALA A 330 -18.30 8.74 11.98
N ALA A 331 -17.70 9.81 11.46
CA ALA A 331 -16.26 10.04 11.47
C ALA A 331 -15.65 9.81 12.87
N GLY A 332 -14.43 9.25 12.91
CA GLY A 332 -13.67 9.05 14.15
C GLY A 332 -14.16 7.91 15.04
N CYS A 333 -15.04 7.02 14.56
CA CYS A 333 -15.45 5.84 15.35
C CYS A 333 -14.35 4.77 15.31
N ASN A 334 -14.02 4.20 16.47
CA ASN A 334 -13.21 2.98 16.57
C ASN A 334 -14.13 1.77 16.72
N ILE A 335 -14.26 0.98 15.67
CA ILE A 335 -15.07 -0.25 15.62
C ILE A 335 -14.18 -1.42 16.04
N ILE A 336 -14.39 -1.93 17.26
CA ILE A 336 -13.55 -2.95 17.87
C ILE A 336 -14.31 -4.26 17.98
N PHE A 337 -13.94 -5.22 17.14
CA PHE A 337 -14.51 -6.56 17.13
C PHE A 337 -13.93 -7.39 18.28
N GLN A 338 -14.79 -7.78 19.21
CA GLN A 338 -14.40 -8.45 20.46
C GLN A 338 -13.96 -9.91 20.26
N ASP A 339 -14.27 -10.49 19.11
CA ASP A 339 -13.87 -11.83 18.68
C ASP A 339 -13.88 -11.88 17.13
N TYR A 340 -13.82 -13.08 16.54
CA TYR A 340 -13.88 -13.35 15.11
C TYR A 340 -15.27 -13.10 14.47
N TYR A 341 -15.84 -11.93 14.75
CA TYR A 341 -17.13 -11.49 14.24
C TYR A 341 -16.99 -10.79 12.89
N LYS A 342 -18.06 -10.82 12.10
CA LYS A 342 -18.15 -10.15 10.79
C LYS A 342 -19.24 -9.09 10.75
N LEU A 343 -19.11 -8.20 9.77
CA LEU A 343 -20.17 -7.31 9.34
C LEU A 343 -20.68 -7.80 7.98
N TYR A 344 -21.91 -8.30 7.95
CA TYR A 344 -22.59 -8.81 6.77
C TYR A 344 -23.56 -7.76 6.22
N VAL A 345 -23.42 -7.40 4.94
CA VAL A 345 -24.13 -6.27 4.32
C VAL A 345 -25.10 -6.76 3.23
N ALA A 346 -26.33 -7.10 3.60
CA ALA A 346 -27.41 -7.29 2.60
C ALA A 346 -28.06 -5.95 2.19
N GLY A 347 -28.01 -4.94 3.06
CA GLY A 347 -28.46 -3.57 2.82
C GLY A 347 -27.36 -2.64 2.30
N SER A 348 -27.09 -1.56 3.03
CA SER A 348 -26.06 -0.57 2.71
C SER A 348 -25.32 -0.11 3.96
N ILE A 349 -24.03 0.18 3.81
CA ILE A 349 -23.19 0.75 4.87
C ILE A 349 -22.56 2.05 4.38
N LYS A 350 -22.62 3.10 5.19
CA LYS A 350 -22.07 4.41 4.91
C LYS A 350 -21.18 4.85 6.06
N ALA A 351 -19.90 4.59 5.91
CA ALA A 351 -18.89 5.03 6.85
C ALA A 351 -18.20 6.25 6.25
N PHE A 352 -18.53 7.42 6.79
CA PHE A 352 -17.99 8.71 6.34
C PHE A 352 -16.95 9.20 7.34
N GLY A 353 -15.78 8.58 7.31
CA GLY A 353 -14.62 9.13 7.99
C GLY A 353 -14.22 10.48 7.36
N THR A 354 -13.30 11.16 8.02
CA THR A 354 -12.57 12.27 7.39
C THR A 354 -11.08 12.04 7.62
N ALA A 355 -10.21 12.75 6.89
CA ALA A 355 -8.78 12.69 7.13
C ALA A 355 -8.40 13.02 8.59
N ALA A 356 -9.12 13.95 9.23
CA ALA A 356 -8.90 14.32 10.63
C ALA A 356 -9.49 13.31 11.64
N GLU A 357 -10.55 12.60 11.24
CA GLU A 357 -11.29 11.66 12.08
C GLU A 357 -11.64 10.39 11.27
N PRO A 358 -10.67 9.51 10.97
CA PRO A 358 -10.93 8.29 10.22
C PRO A 358 -11.75 7.30 11.06
N ILE A 359 -12.51 6.44 10.39
CA ILE A 359 -13.22 5.34 11.06
C ILE A 359 -12.29 4.12 11.05
N VAL A 360 -11.99 3.54 12.21
CA VAL A 360 -11.04 2.43 12.32
C VAL A 360 -11.77 1.16 12.71
N PHE A 361 -11.72 0.13 11.87
CA PHE A 361 -12.19 -1.22 12.16
C PHE A 361 -11.00 -2.08 12.59
N ASN A 362 -11.09 -2.71 13.75
CA ASN A 362 -9.98 -3.45 14.33
C ASN A 362 -10.45 -4.63 15.22
N SER A 363 -9.57 -5.60 15.47
CA SER A 363 -9.79 -6.62 16.50
C SER A 363 -9.52 -6.05 17.90
N ALA A 364 -10.15 -6.63 18.91
CA ALA A 364 -9.88 -6.35 20.33
C ALA A 364 -8.53 -6.91 20.81
N ASN A 365 -7.97 -7.92 20.11
CA ASN A 365 -6.71 -8.55 20.51
C ASN A 365 -5.65 -8.53 19.38
N PRO A 366 -5.35 -7.35 18.80
CA PRO A 366 -4.51 -7.23 17.61
C PRO A 366 -3.08 -7.76 17.79
N GLU A 367 -2.60 -7.91 19.03
CA GLU A 367 -1.31 -8.50 19.38
C GLU A 367 -1.18 -9.99 19.04
N PHE A 368 -2.31 -10.70 18.93
CA PHE A 368 -2.32 -12.10 18.49
C PHE A 368 -2.57 -12.24 16.99
N PHE A 369 -2.73 -11.12 16.28
CA PHE A 369 -2.96 -11.15 14.85
C PHE A 369 -1.72 -11.64 14.12
N THR A 370 -1.88 -12.73 13.40
CA THR A 370 -0.91 -13.24 12.44
C THR A 370 -1.57 -13.31 11.07
N LEU A 371 -0.77 -13.14 10.01
CA LEU A 371 -1.25 -13.23 8.62
C LEU A 371 -1.33 -14.70 8.17
N ASP A 372 -2.03 -15.54 8.94
CA ASP A 372 -2.22 -16.97 8.71
C ASP A 372 -3.72 -17.36 8.70
N ASN A 373 -4.04 -18.65 8.83
CA ASN A 373 -5.42 -19.14 8.90
C ASN A 373 -6.01 -19.16 10.33
N THR A 374 -5.30 -18.66 11.34
CA THR A 374 -5.84 -18.57 12.70
C THR A 374 -6.82 -17.40 12.79
N THR A 375 -7.83 -17.56 13.64
CA THR A 375 -8.80 -16.48 13.92
C THR A 375 -8.33 -15.57 15.06
N LEU A 376 -7.24 -15.93 15.74
CA LEU A 376 -6.72 -15.21 16.89
C LEU A 376 -6.30 -13.79 16.51
N GLY A 377 -6.71 -12.84 17.35
CA GLY A 377 -6.42 -11.42 17.15
C GLY A 377 -6.98 -10.81 15.87
N SER A 378 -7.92 -11.50 15.21
CA SER A 378 -8.53 -11.03 13.98
C SER A 378 -10.04 -10.91 14.09
N TRP A 379 -10.62 -10.11 13.20
CA TRP A 379 -12.06 -10.13 12.94
C TRP A 379 -12.31 -10.67 11.53
N ASN A 380 -13.48 -11.26 11.36
CA ASN A 380 -13.80 -12.05 10.18
C ASN A 380 -14.03 -11.18 8.93
N GLY A 381 -14.35 -9.91 9.13
CA GLY A 381 -14.32 -8.94 8.04
C GLY A 381 -15.65 -8.34 7.63
N LEU A 382 -15.61 -7.58 6.53
CA LEU A 382 -16.77 -6.96 5.90
C LEU A 382 -17.17 -7.79 4.68
N HIS A 383 -18.42 -8.26 4.64
CA HIS A 383 -18.91 -9.21 3.64
C HIS A 383 -20.13 -8.64 2.93
N PHE A 384 -20.00 -8.31 1.64
CA PHE A 384 -21.12 -8.03 0.75
C PHE A 384 -21.66 -9.33 0.13
N TRP A 385 -22.85 -9.77 0.53
CA TRP A 385 -23.46 -11.00 0.01
C TRP A 385 -24.95 -10.82 -0.27
N GLN A 386 -25.35 -11.15 -1.50
CA GLN A 386 -26.72 -10.95 -2.01
C GLN A 386 -27.25 -9.52 -1.81
N THR A 387 -26.35 -8.52 -1.78
CA THR A 387 -26.70 -7.11 -1.69
C THR A 387 -27.47 -6.69 -2.94
N SER A 388 -28.73 -6.30 -2.78
CA SER A 388 -29.57 -5.89 -3.92
C SER A 388 -29.02 -4.62 -4.57
N SER A 389 -28.95 -4.59 -5.90
CA SER A 389 -28.60 -3.39 -6.66
C SER A 389 -29.62 -2.25 -6.53
N LEU A 390 -30.79 -2.50 -5.95
CA LEU A 390 -31.79 -1.50 -5.61
C LEU A 390 -31.48 -0.75 -4.31
N ASN A 391 -30.56 -1.25 -3.49
CA ASN A 391 -30.13 -0.56 -2.28
C ASN A 391 -29.36 0.72 -2.62
N LYS A 392 -29.31 1.65 -1.67
CA LYS A 392 -28.38 2.78 -1.75
C LYS A 392 -26.95 2.23 -1.81
N LYS A 393 -26.08 2.92 -2.53
CA LYS A 393 -24.66 2.55 -2.58
C LYS A 393 -24.06 2.59 -1.19
N SER A 394 -23.35 1.53 -0.83
CA SER A 394 -22.43 1.57 0.31
C SER A 394 -21.26 2.46 -0.02
N VAL A 395 -20.79 3.19 0.99
CA VAL A 395 -19.70 4.16 0.90
C VAL A 395 -18.80 3.93 2.11
N LEU A 396 -17.50 3.76 1.85
CA LEU A 396 -16.48 3.62 2.88
C LEU A 396 -15.42 4.66 2.55
N GLU A 397 -15.53 5.83 3.15
CA GLU A 397 -14.62 6.96 2.96
C GLU A 397 -13.80 7.15 4.24
N TYR A 398 -12.48 7.31 4.12
CA TYR A 398 -11.55 7.45 5.24
C TYR A 398 -11.75 6.37 6.33
N CYS A 399 -11.90 5.12 5.89
CA CYS A 399 -12.04 3.94 6.74
C CYS A 399 -10.77 3.12 6.74
N HIS A 400 -10.26 2.76 7.92
CA HIS A 400 -9.08 1.91 8.08
C HIS A 400 -9.51 0.55 8.59
N PHE A 401 -9.24 -0.50 7.82
CA PHE A 401 -9.50 -1.88 8.23
C PHE A 401 -8.20 -2.52 8.66
N ARG A 402 -8.09 -2.92 9.92
CA ARG A 402 -6.90 -3.52 10.52
C ARG A 402 -7.23 -4.89 11.07
N ASN A 403 -6.24 -5.79 11.11
CA ASN A 403 -6.35 -7.10 11.75
C ASN A 403 -7.60 -7.90 11.26
N CYS A 404 -7.88 -7.80 9.97
CA CYS A 404 -9.04 -8.38 9.30
C CYS A 404 -8.61 -9.60 8.47
N LYS A 405 -9.45 -10.63 8.36
CA LYS A 405 -9.18 -11.78 7.47
C LYS A 405 -9.86 -11.69 6.09
N ALA A 406 -10.91 -10.89 5.93
CA ALA A 406 -11.61 -10.76 4.65
C ALA A 406 -12.21 -9.36 4.46
N LEU A 407 -11.86 -8.68 3.37
CA LEU A 407 -12.60 -7.52 2.88
C LEU A 407 -13.17 -7.95 1.53
N LEU A 408 -14.46 -8.31 1.52
CA LEU A 408 -15.17 -8.90 0.36
C LEU A 408 -16.34 -8.03 -0.07
#